data_AF-X1NJN4-F1
#
_entry.id   AF-X1NJN4-F1
#
_cell.length_a   1.000
_cell.length_b   1.000
_cell.length_c   1.000
_cell.angle_alpha   90.00
_cell.angle_beta   90.00
_cell.angle_gamma   90.00
#
_symmetry.space_group_name_H-M   'P 1'
#
loop_
_entity.id
_entity.type
_entity.pdbx_description
1 polymer ?
#
loop_
_entity_poly.entity_id
_entity_poly.type
_entity_poly.pdbx_seq_one_letter_code
_entity_poly.pdbx_strand_id
1 'polypeptide(L)'
;MILENDPNNPVALHSLGVIAYQRGKHDIAAELIGKAIANNPQIPQFHNTLGLVLEALGKFEEAVAAYQRAASIKPDYAEAYYNNAVALQSQGQYSASVEKCKQAISLKPDYAEAYNMMGFSLEQQGRHTEAIENYRQALRFKPDFAEAYNHLGVVLNTQKRFAEALENYKQALQFDPNYAEVYNNMAIALEEQGQFAEAIANF
;
A
#
# COMPACT_ATOMS: atom_id res chain seq x y z
N MET A 1 -27.69 11.98 22.48
CA MET A 1 -26.56 11.40 21.70
C MET A 1 -25.63 10.69 22.69
N ILE A 2 -24.96 9.56 22.35
CA ILE A 2 -24.20 8.73 23.34
C ILE A 2 -23.16 9.55 24.16
N LEU A 3 -22.55 10.57 23.56
CA LEU A 3 -21.59 11.47 24.22
C LEU A 3 -22.23 12.44 25.23
N GLU A 4 -23.54 12.70 25.16
CA GLU A 4 -24.25 13.51 26.17
C GLU A 4 -24.41 12.74 27.48
N ASN A 5 -24.36 11.41 27.44
CA ASN A 5 -24.49 10.54 28.61
C ASN A 5 -23.15 9.98 29.09
N ASP A 6 -22.16 9.84 28.21
CA ASP A 6 -20.80 9.43 28.54
C ASP A 6 -19.79 10.14 27.61
N PRO A 7 -19.31 11.34 27.98
CA PRO A 7 -18.36 12.12 27.18
C PRO A 7 -17.03 11.41 26.93
N ASN A 8 -16.69 10.40 27.73
CA ASN A 8 -15.44 9.64 27.64
C ASN A 8 -15.64 8.28 26.99
N ASN A 9 -16.81 8.03 26.38
CA ASN A 9 -17.08 6.77 25.72
C ASN A 9 -16.03 6.51 24.62
N PRO A 10 -15.20 5.47 24.74
CA PRO A 10 -14.05 5.28 23.86
C PRO A 10 -14.48 5.01 22.40
N VAL A 11 -15.58 4.29 22.20
CA VAL A 11 -16.09 3.97 20.86
C VAL A 11 -16.65 5.22 20.17
N ALA A 12 -17.36 6.07 20.92
CA ALA A 12 -17.88 7.32 20.38
C ALA A 12 -16.76 8.31 20.03
N LEU A 13 -15.74 8.43 20.90
CA LEU A 13 -14.55 9.24 20.64
C LEU A 13 -13.80 8.78 19.38
N HIS A 14 -13.58 7.47 19.25
CA HIS A 14 -12.97 6.89 18.04
C HIS A 14 -13.80 7.16 16.78
N SER A 15 -15.12 6.99 16.86
CA SER A 15 -16.02 7.25 15.73
C SER A 15 -15.96 8.72 15.28
N LEU A 16 -15.95 9.67 16.21
CA LEU A 16 -15.75 11.08 15.88
C LEU A 16 -14.36 11.34 15.28
N GLY A 17 -13.32 10.67 15.79
CA GLY A 17 -11.97 10.74 15.24
C GLY A 17 -11.91 10.27 13.79
N VAL A 18 -12.57 9.15 13.46
CA VAL A 18 -12.70 8.64 12.08
C VAL A 18 -13.41 9.66 11.19
N ILE A 19 -14.50 10.28 11.67
CA ILE A 19 -15.21 11.32 10.91
C ILE A 19 -14.32 12.55 10.69
N ALA A 20 -13.54 12.96 11.70
CA ALA A 20 -12.59 14.06 11.57
C ALA A 20 -11.51 13.74 10.53
N TYR A 21 -10.98 12.52 10.54
CA TYR A 21 -9.99 12.03 9.57
C TYR A 21 -10.53 12.08 8.14
N GLN A 22 -11.74 11.57 7.92
CA GLN A 22 -12.41 11.62 6.60
C GLN A 22 -12.63 13.04 6.08
N ARG A 23 -12.69 14.03 6.98
CA ARG A 23 -12.83 15.45 6.65
C ARG A 23 -11.48 16.18 6.52
N GLY A 24 -10.36 15.46 6.53
CA GLY A 24 -9.00 16.04 6.46
C GLY A 24 -8.56 16.76 7.73
N LYS A 25 -9.32 16.65 8.84
CA LYS A 25 -8.99 17.30 10.12
C LYS A 25 -8.08 16.38 10.94
N HIS A 26 -6.88 16.12 10.45
CA HIS A 26 -5.99 15.09 10.97
C HIS A 26 -5.55 15.34 12.42
N ASP A 27 -5.27 16.59 12.82
CA ASP A 27 -4.92 16.91 14.21
C ASP A 27 -6.06 16.59 15.19
N ILE A 28 -7.29 16.97 14.83
CA ILE A 28 -8.49 16.69 15.63
C ILE A 28 -8.74 15.18 15.71
N ALA A 29 -8.53 14.46 14.59
CA ALA A 29 -8.65 13.01 14.57
C ALA A 29 -7.66 12.34 15.54
N ALA A 30 -6.40 12.78 15.54
CA ALA A 30 -5.36 12.26 16.41
C ALA A 30 -5.71 12.49 17.89
N GLU A 31 -6.21 13.68 18.25
CA GLU A 31 -6.63 13.99 19.61
C GLU A 31 -7.79 13.08 20.08
N LEU A 32 -8.83 12.95 19.26
CA LEU A 32 -10.02 12.16 19.59
C LEU A 32 -9.70 10.67 19.71
N ILE A 33 -8.88 10.13 18.80
CA ILE A 33 -8.46 8.73 18.85
C ILE A 33 -7.50 8.49 20.03
N GLY A 34 -6.61 9.44 20.33
CA GLY A 34 -5.77 9.38 21.52
C GLY A 34 -6.59 9.29 22.81
N LYS A 35 -7.65 10.09 22.92
CA LYS A 35 -8.62 10.00 24.03
C LYS A 35 -9.36 8.65 24.05
N ALA A 36 -9.76 8.12 22.89
CA ALA A 36 -10.37 6.79 22.81
C ALA A 36 -9.44 5.69 23.34
N ILE A 37 -8.16 5.73 22.95
CA ILE A 37 -7.12 4.79 23.41
C ILE A 37 -6.87 4.93 24.91
N ALA A 38 -6.81 6.16 25.43
CA ALA A 38 -6.61 6.41 26.85
C ALA A 38 -7.75 5.81 27.71
N ASN A 39 -8.99 5.83 27.20
CA ASN A 39 -10.16 5.26 27.88
C ASN A 39 -10.31 3.75 27.66
N ASN A 40 -9.84 3.20 26.55
CA ASN A 40 -9.77 1.75 26.34
C ASN A 40 -8.63 1.35 25.36
N PRO A 41 -7.45 0.96 25.87
CA PRO A 41 -6.27 0.71 25.05
C PRO A 41 -6.23 -0.68 24.41
N GLN A 42 -7.20 -1.56 24.68
CA GLN A 42 -7.20 -2.95 24.19
C GLN A 42 -8.09 -3.14 22.94
N ILE A 43 -8.52 -2.06 22.30
CA ILE A 43 -9.26 -2.10 21.04
C ILE A 43 -8.27 -1.91 19.88
N PRO A 44 -7.94 -2.95 19.10
CA PRO A 44 -6.92 -2.88 18.06
C PRO A 44 -7.27 -1.88 16.95
N GLN A 45 -8.56 -1.70 16.67
CA GLN A 45 -9.05 -0.75 15.66
C GLN A 45 -8.64 0.69 15.99
N PHE A 46 -8.56 1.06 17.27
CA PHE A 46 -8.19 2.42 17.65
C PHE A 46 -6.73 2.71 17.29
N HIS A 47 -5.84 1.76 17.58
CA HIS A 47 -4.42 1.87 17.23
C HIS A 47 -4.20 1.82 15.72
N ASN A 48 -4.95 0.97 15.00
CA ASN A 48 -4.88 0.96 13.54
C ASN A 48 -5.35 2.29 12.92
N THR A 49 -6.46 2.87 13.41
CA THR A 49 -6.90 4.20 12.93
C THR A 49 -5.92 5.29 13.32
N LEU A 50 -5.32 5.24 14.52
CA LEU A 50 -4.28 6.18 14.91
C LEU A 50 -3.11 6.13 13.93
N GLY A 51 -2.67 4.93 13.52
CA GLY A 51 -1.64 4.76 12.51
C GLY A 51 -1.96 5.49 11.21
N LEU A 52 -3.19 5.32 10.69
CA LEU A 52 -3.63 5.96 9.45
C LEU A 52 -3.64 7.49 9.56
N VAL A 53 -4.03 8.02 10.73
CA VAL A 53 -4.01 9.46 11.00
C VAL A 53 -2.59 9.99 11.09
N LEU A 54 -1.69 9.25 11.73
CA LEU A 54 -0.28 9.62 11.86
C LEU A 54 0.44 9.63 10.51
N GLU A 55 0.14 8.68 9.62
CA GLU A 55 0.66 8.70 8.24
C GLU A 55 0.20 9.94 7.48
N ALA A 56 -1.08 10.32 7.59
CA ALA A 56 -1.58 11.55 6.97
C ALA A 56 -0.92 12.83 7.53
N LEU A 57 -0.38 12.75 8.75
CA LEU A 57 0.42 13.82 9.38
C LEU A 57 1.92 13.71 9.07
N GLY A 58 2.36 12.74 8.26
CA GLY A 58 3.77 12.49 7.95
C GLY A 58 4.58 11.87 9.10
N LYS A 59 3.93 11.41 10.17
CA LYS A 59 4.56 10.83 11.36
C LYS A 59 4.72 9.32 11.24
N PHE A 60 5.51 8.89 10.26
CA PHE A 60 5.60 7.48 9.86
C PHE A 60 6.11 6.55 10.98
N GLU A 61 7.06 6.99 11.80
CA GLU A 61 7.60 6.17 12.90
C GLU A 61 6.54 5.88 13.98
N GLU A 62 5.77 6.91 14.35
CA GLU A 62 4.66 6.79 15.30
C GLU A 62 3.54 5.92 14.71
N ALA A 63 3.29 6.02 13.39
CA ALA A 63 2.31 5.17 12.72
C ALA A 63 2.71 3.69 12.76
N VAL A 64 3.99 3.37 12.50
CA VAL A 64 4.53 2.01 12.62
C VAL A 64 4.29 1.45 14.03
N ALA A 65 4.57 2.23 15.07
CA ALA A 65 4.33 1.82 16.45
C ALA A 65 2.83 1.55 16.73
N ALA A 66 1.95 2.39 16.21
CA ALA A 66 0.50 2.23 16.35
C ALA A 66 0.00 0.93 15.66
N TYR A 67 0.45 0.65 14.44
CA TYR A 67 0.10 -0.59 13.75
C TYR A 67 0.65 -1.84 14.45
N GLN A 68 1.89 -1.79 14.94
CA GLN A 68 2.46 -2.86 15.74
C GLN A 68 1.65 -3.10 17.02
N ARG A 69 1.15 -2.03 17.65
CA ARG A 69 0.29 -2.16 18.82
C ARG A 69 -1.04 -2.82 18.46
N ALA A 70 -1.67 -2.42 17.36
CA ALA A 70 -2.89 -3.07 16.85
C ALA A 70 -2.68 -4.58 16.62
N ALA A 71 -1.60 -4.95 15.95
CA ALA A 71 -1.24 -6.35 15.69
C ALA A 71 -0.90 -7.12 16.97
N SER A 72 -0.30 -6.47 17.98
CA SER A 72 -0.01 -7.08 19.28
C SER A 72 -1.28 -7.43 20.08
N ILE A 73 -2.32 -6.62 19.93
CA ILE A 73 -3.62 -6.82 20.60
C ILE A 73 -4.44 -7.87 19.84
N LYS A 74 -4.38 -7.84 18.50
CA LYS A 74 -5.09 -8.75 17.62
C LYS A 74 -4.12 -9.33 16.58
N PRO A 75 -3.49 -10.49 16.87
CA PRO A 75 -2.51 -11.11 15.99
C PRO A 75 -3.05 -11.57 14.63
N ASP A 76 -4.36 -11.75 14.48
CA ASP A 76 -5.06 -12.11 13.25
C ASP A 76 -5.61 -10.87 12.50
N TYR A 77 -5.06 -9.69 12.75
CA TYR A 77 -5.51 -8.44 12.10
C TYR A 77 -4.71 -8.14 10.82
N ALA A 78 -5.12 -8.74 9.70
CA ALA A 78 -4.42 -8.61 8.42
C ALA A 78 -4.18 -7.16 7.98
N GLU A 79 -5.17 -6.29 8.16
CA GLU A 79 -5.09 -4.87 7.81
C GLU A 79 -4.01 -4.13 8.60
N ALA A 80 -3.80 -4.46 9.88
CA ALA A 80 -2.75 -3.83 10.67
C ALA A 80 -1.35 -4.18 10.16
N TYR A 81 -1.13 -5.43 9.72
CA TYR A 81 0.14 -5.82 9.09
C TYR A 81 0.34 -5.15 7.73
N TYR A 82 -0.71 -5.10 6.90
CA TYR A 82 -0.63 -4.41 5.62
C TYR A 82 -0.31 -2.92 5.78
N ASN A 83 -1.02 -2.22 6.66
CA ASN A 83 -0.76 -0.79 6.91
C ASN A 83 0.64 -0.59 7.53
N ASN A 84 1.12 -1.52 8.36
CA ASN A 84 2.49 -1.47 8.84
C ASN A 84 3.50 -1.60 7.69
N ALA A 85 3.24 -2.46 6.70
CA ALA A 85 4.08 -2.60 5.51
C ALA A 85 4.14 -1.30 4.70
N VAL A 86 2.99 -0.65 4.49
CA VAL A 86 2.89 0.66 3.81
C VAL A 86 3.74 1.72 4.51
N ALA A 87 3.62 1.83 5.83
CA ALA A 87 4.38 2.80 6.62
C ALA A 87 5.89 2.53 6.57
N LEU A 88 6.30 1.25 6.61
CA LEU A 88 7.70 0.83 6.49
C LEU A 88 8.27 1.11 5.09
N GLN A 89 7.47 0.88 4.05
CA GLN A 89 7.86 1.22 2.68
C GLN A 89 8.10 2.72 2.51
N SER A 90 7.21 3.55 3.09
CA SER A 90 7.36 5.02 3.07
C SER A 90 8.64 5.50 3.77
N GLN A 91 9.21 4.68 4.66
CA GLN A 91 10.50 4.91 5.32
C GLN A 91 11.69 4.26 4.58
N GLY A 92 11.47 3.63 3.42
CA GLY A 92 12.50 2.88 2.69
C GLY A 92 12.88 1.54 3.33
N GLN A 93 12.15 1.07 4.35
CA GLN A 93 12.43 -0.18 5.06
C GLN A 93 11.83 -1.39 4.32
N TYR A 94 12.29 -1.63 3.09
CA TYR A 94 11.68 -2.61 2.18
C TYR A 94 11.72 -4.06 2.70
N SER A 95 12.80 -4.49 3.35
CA SER A 95 12.88 -5.84 3.91
C SER A 95 11.86 -6.06 5.04
N ALA A 96 11.66 -5.05 5.89
CA ALA A 96 10.66 -5.11 6.96
C ALA A 96 9.23 -5.08 6.38
N SER A 97 8.99 -4.26 5.35
CA SER A 97 7.73 -4.22 4.60
C SER A 97 7.37 -5.61 4.05
N VAL A 98 8.31 -6.30 3.39
CA VAL A 98 8.09 -7.66 2.86
C VAL A 98 7.63 -8.63 3.95
N GLU A 99 8.25 -8.63 5.12
CA GLU A 99 7.84 -9.50 6.22
C GLU A 99 6.42 -9.19 6.71
N LYS A 100 6.03 -7.90 6.76
CA LYS A 100 4.67 -7.50 7.13
C LYS A 100 3.64 -7.86 6.07
N CYS A 101 3.96 -7.73 4.78
CA CYS A 101 3.12 -8.23 3.70
C CYS A 101 2.89 -9.73 3.81
N LYS A 102 3.94 -10.53 4.08
CA LYS A 102 3.80 -11.99 4.28
C LYS A 102 2.85 -12.32 5.43
N GLN A 103 2.93 -11.59 6.54
CA GLN A 103 2.00 -11.76 7.67
C GLN A 103 0.56 -11.43 7.25
N ALA A 104 0.34 -10.31 6.54
CA ALA A 104 -0.98 -9.93 6.03
C ALA A 104 -1.56 -10.99 5.08
N ILE A 105 -0.75 -11.47 4.12
CA ILE A 105 -1.12 -12.50 3.15
C ILE A 105 -1.40 -13.85 3.83
N SER A 106 -0.64 -14.23 4.86
CA SER A 106 -0.91 -15.48 5.58
C SER A 106 -2.27 -15.49 6.29
N LEU A 107 -2.74 -14.31 6.70
CA LEU A 107 -4.04 -14.12 7.36
C LEU A 107 -5.16 -13.92 6.33
N LYS A 108 -4.84 -13.28 5.21
CA LYS A 108 -5.77 -12.99 4.11
C LYS A 108 -5.10 -13.35 2.77
N PRO A 109 -5.21 -14.61 2.30
CA PRO A 109 -4.51 -15.09 1.12
C PRO A 109 -4.93 -14.44 -0.21
N ASP A 110 -6.05 -13.73 -0.25
CA ASP A 110 -6.57 -13.02 -1.41
C ASP A 110 -6.31 -11.50 -1.35
N TYR A 111 -5.39 -11.06 -0.49
CA TYR A 111 -5.12 -9.63 -0.27
C TYR A 111 -4.26 -9.03 -1.40
N ALA A 112 -4.90 -8.68 -2.51
CA ALA A 112 -4.25 -8.15 -3.71
C ALA A 112 -3.33 -6.94 -3.43
N GLU A 113 -3.77 -6.01 -2.59
CA GLU A 113 -2.98 -4.84 -2.21
C GLU A 113 -1.68 -5.24 -1.48
N ALA A 114 -1.71 -6.28 -0.63
CA ALA A 114 -0.53 -6.76 0.08
C ALA A 114 0.46 -7.45 -0.87
N TYR A 115 -0.03 -8.17 -1.89
CA TYR A 115 0.82 -8.72 -2.96
C TYR A 115 1.48 -7.61 -3.77
N ASN A 116 0.73 -6.57 -4.17
CA ASN A 116 1.29 -5.43 -4.89
C ASN A 116 2.39 -4.72 -4.06
N MET A 117 2.10 -4.43 -2.79
CA MET A 117 3.04 -3.83 -1.84
C MET A 117 4.31 -4.66 -1.64
N MET A 118 4.17 -5.99 -1.57
CA MET A 118 5.29 -6.91 -1.48
C MET A 118 6.12 -6.91 -2.77
N GLY A 119 5.45 -6.92 -3.92
CA GLY A 119 6.07 -6.82 -5.24
C GLY A 119 6.95 -5.57 -5.36
N PHE A 120 6.41 -4.42 -5.00
CA PHE A 120 7.16 -3.15 -4.99
C PHE A 120 8.36 -3.21 -4.05
N SER A 121 8.16 -3.70 -2.83
CA SER A 121 9.25 -3.78 -1.85
C SER A 121 10.36 -4.74 -2.31
N LEU A 122 10.04 -5.79 -3.05
CA LEU A 122 11.01 -6.72 -3.65
C LEU A 122 11.73 -6.11 -4.85
N GLU A 123 11.02 -5.36 -5.68
CA GLU A 123 11.59 -4.61 -6.80
C GLU A 123 12.65 -3.62 -6.32
N GLN A 124 12.36 -2.83 -5.28
CA GLN A 124 13.31 -1.89 -4.67
C GLN A 124 14.55 -2.60 -4.08
N GLN A 125 14.47 -3.91 -3.84
CA GLN A 125 15.60 -4.76 -3.43
C GLN A 125 16.31 -5.43 -4.62
N GLY A 126 15.93 -5.13 -5.86
CA GLY A 126 16.46 -5.77 -7.08
C GLY A 126 15.97 -7.20 -7.32
N ARG A 127 14.99 -7.68 -6.54
CA ARG A 127 14.46 -9.06 -6.61
C ARG A 127 13.34 -9.16 -7.65
N HIS A 128 13.66 -8.82 -8.89
CA HIS A 128 12.69 -8.63 -9.97
C HIS A 128 11.81 -9.85 -10.28
N THR A 129 12.38 -11.07 -10.26
CA THR A 129 11.60 -12.30 -10.50
C THR A 129 10.49 -12.48 -9.46
N GLU A 130 10.81 -12.23 -8.19
CA GLU A 130 9.84 -12.37 -7.10
C GLU A 130 8.83 -11.22 -7.11
N ALA A 131 9.25 -10.01 -7.50
CA ALA A 131 8.36 -8.88 -7.70
C ALA A 131 7.28 -9.19 -8.76
N ILE A 132 7.70 -9.69 -9.94
CA ILE A 132 6.81 -10.10 -11.03
C ILE A 132 5.77 -11.14 -10.55
N GLU A 133 6.20 -12.15 -9.79
CA GLU A 133 5.28 -13.17 -9.28
C GLU A 133 4.23 -12.55 -8.34
N ASN A 134 4.65 -11.65 -7.45
CA ASN A 134 3.73 -10.99 -6.54
C ASN A 134 2.76 -10.05 -7.26
N TYR A 135 3.20 -9.29 -8.27
CA TYR A 135 2.29 -8.47 -9.08
C TYR A 135 1.27 -9.34 -9.84
N ARG A 136 1.69 -10.49 -10.37
CA ARG A 136 0.77 -11.45 -11.01
C ARG A 136 -0.24 -12.04 -10.03
N GLN A 137 0.15 -12.35 -8.80
CA GLN A 137 -0.81 -12.77 -7.77
C GLN A 137 -1.78 -11.64 -7.40
N ALA A 138 -1.31 -10.39 -7.28
CA ALA A 138 -2.18 -9.24 -7.08
C ALA A 138 -3.25 -9.14 -8.19
N LEU A 139 -2.82 -9.24 -9.46
CA LEU A 139 -3.70 -9.21 -10.62
C LEU A 139 -4.65 -10.42 -10.72
N ARG A 140 -4.23 -11.59 -10.22
CA ARG A 140 -5.10 -12.77 -10.14
C ARG A 140 -6.27 -12.54 -9.18
N PHE A 141 -6.03 -11.89 -8.05
CA PHE A 141 -7.08 -11.59 -7.05
C PHE A 141 -7.86 -10.31 -7.37
N LYS A 142 -7.23 -9.37 -8.08
CA LYS A 142 -7.83 -8.09 -8.49
C LYS A 142 -7.44 -7.77 -9.95
N PRO A 143 -8.18 -8.31 -10.93
CA PRO A 143 -7.87 -8.16 -12.35
C PRO A 143 -7.97 -6.72 -12.88
N ASP A 144 -8.60 -5.80 -12.16
CA ASP A 144 -8.76 -4.39 -12.51
C ASP A 144 -7.73 -3.47 -11.82
N PHE A 145 -6.67 -4.05 -11.25
CA PHE A 145 -5.69 -3.30 -10.47
C PHE A 145 -4.66 -2.58 -11.36
N ALA A 146 -5.02 -1.38 -11.84
CA ALA A 146 -4.18 -0.56 -12.71
C ALA A 146 -2.75 -0.35 -12.20
N GLU A 147 -2.59 -0.11 -10.89
CA GLU A 147 -1.27 0.07 -10.25
C GLU A 147 -0.38 -1.18 -10.38
N ALA A 148 -0.93 -2.38 -10.15
CA ALA A 148 -0.16 -3.61 -10.28
C ALA A 148 0.25 -3.90 -11.73
N TYR A 149 -0.57 -3.51 -12.71
CA TYR A 149 -0.19 -3.55 -14.12
C TYR A 149 0.95 -2.58 -14.43
N ASN A 150 0.89 -1.34 -13.93
CA ASN A 150 1.98 -0.37 -14.09
C ASN A 150 3.29 -0.92 -13.53
N HIS A 151 3.29 -1.36 -12.27
CA HIS A 151 4.50 -1.87 -11.62
C HIS A 151 5.06 -3.13 -12.31
N LEU A 152 4.19 -4.04 -12.75
CA LEU A 152 4.61 -5.19 -13.55
C LEU A 152 5.24 -4.75 -14.87
N GLY A 153 4.64 -3.76 -15.55
CA GLY A 153 5.19 -3.17 -16.77
C GLY A 153 6.58 -2.57 -16.56
N VAL A 154 6.78 -1.82 -15.48
CA VAL A 154 8.07 -1.21 -15.11
C VAL A 154 9.15 -2.28 -14.95
N VAL A 155 8.89 -3.32 -14.16
CA VAL A 155 9.88 -4.39 -13.93
C VAL A 155 10.19 -5.18 -15.21
N LEU A 156 9.17 -5.43 -16.04
CA LEU A 156 9.36 -6.08 -17.35
C LEU A 156 10.21 -5.20 -18.28
N ASN A 157 10.01 -3.88 -18.25
CA ASN A 157 10.78 -2.93 -19.03
C ASN A 157 12.26 -2.93 -18.62
N THR A 158 12.54 -2.92 -17.31
CA THR A 158 13.92 -3.07 -16.79
C THR A 158 14.59 -4.37 -17.25
N GLN A 159 13.81 -5.43 -17.45
CA GLN A 159 14.28 -6.70 -18.01
C GLN A 159 14.34 -6.74 -19.54
N LYS A 160 14.14 -5.61 -20.23
CA LYS A 160 14.08 -5.46 -21.70
C LYS A 160 12.97 -6.29 -22.37
N ARG A 161 11.93 -6.65 -21.62
CA ARG A 161 10.75 -7.38 -22.12
C ARG A 161 9.69 -6.39 -22.62
N PHE A 162 10.10 -5.54 -23.55
CA PHE A 162 9.35 -4.34 -23.97
C PHE A 162 7.92 -4.64 -24.43
N ALA A 163 7.72 -5.68 -25.26
CA ALA A 163 6.39 -6.04 -25.75
C ALA A 163 5.42 -6.40 -24.60
N GLU A 164 5.91 -7.12 -23.59
CA GLU A 164 5.10 -7.47 -22.41
C GLU A 164 4.87 -6.25 -21.52
N ALA A 165 5.87 -5.38 -21.36
CA ALA A 165 5.72 -4.13 -20.60
C ALA A 165 4.63 -3.24 -21.21
N LEU A 166 4.67 -3.02 -22.53
CA LEU A 166 3.67 -2.23 -23.26
C LEU A 166 2.26 -2.80 -23.14
N GLU A 167 2.12 -4.12 -23.13
CA GLU A 167 0.79 -4.74 -22.91
C GLU A 167 0.28 -4.45 -21.50
N ASN A 168 1.12 -4.56 -20.47
CA ASN A 168 0.72 -4.24 -19.11
C ASN A 168 0.37 -2.75 -18.95
N TYR A 169 1.13 -1.83 -19.57
CA TYR A 169 0.76 -0.40 -19.55
C TYR A 169 -0.58 -0.13 -20.23
N LYS A 170 -0.90 -0.81 -21.34
CA LYS A 170 -2.23 -0.71 -21.97
C LYS A 170 -3.33 -1.21 -21.04
N GLN A 171 -3.12 -2.32 -20.34
CA GLN A 171 -4.08 -2.82 -19.35
C GLN A 171 -4.26 -1.82 -18.19
N ALA A 172 -3.18 -1.23 -17.68
CA ALA A 172 -3.27 -0.18 -16.65
C ALA A 172 -4.13 1.00 -17.12
N LEU A 173 -3.90 1.50 -18.35
CA LEU A 173 -4.68 2.60 -18.93
C LEU A 173 -6.12 2.21 -19.31
N GLN A 174 -6.40 0.94 -19.54
CA GLN A 174 -7.76 0.45 -19.75
C GLN A 174 -8.59 0.59 -18.46
N PHE A 175 -7.98 0.32 -17.30
CA PHE A 175 -8.64 0.42 -15.99
C PHE A 175 -8.59 1.82 -15.39
N ASP A 176 -7.51 2.58 -15.64
CA ASP A 176 -7.40 4.00 -15.29
C ASP A 176 -6.83 4.82 -16.46
N PRO A 177 -7.70 5.38 -17.33
CA PRO A 177 -7.28 6.21 -18.46
C PRO A 177 -6.56 7.51 -18.07
N ASN A 178 -6.65 7.95 -16.81
CA ASN A 178 -6.03 9.19 -16.34
C ASN A 178 -4.72 8.93 -15.59
N TYR A 179 -4.20 7.70 -15.60
CA TYR A 179 -2.97 7.35 -14.89
C TYR A 179 -1.74 7.93 -15.59
N ALA A 180 -1.42 9.19 -15.27
CA ALA A 180 -0.37 9.98 -15.92
C ALA A 180 1.01 9.30 -15.92
N GLU A 181 1.37 8.60 -14.84
CA GLU A 181 2.64 7.90 -14.71
C GLU A 181 2.82 6.82 -15.79
N VAL A 182 1.74 6.10 -16.12
CA VAL A 182 1.79 5.01 -17.11
C VAL A 182 2.13 5.53 -18.50
N TYR A 183 1.65 6.72 -18.88
CA TYR A 183 2.01 7.33 -20.16
C TYR A 183 3.51 7.61 -20.27
N ASN A 184 4.13 8.10 -19.19
CA ASN A 184 5.56 8.34 -19.14
C ASN A 184 6.34 7.02 -19.24
N ASN A 185 5.94 6.01 -18.46
CA ASN A 185 6.56 4.69 -18.45
C ASN A 185 6.44 3.99 -19.82
N MET A 186 5.29 4.14 -20.48
CA MET A 186 5.04 3.61 -21.82
C MET A 186 5.88 4.33 -22.89
N ALA A 187 6.06 5.65 -22.79
CA ALA A 187 6.92 6.41 -23.70
C ALA A 187 8.39 5.99 -23.60
N ILE A 188 8.90 5.83 -22.37
CA ILE A 188 10.26 5.32 -22.10
C ILE A 188 10.44 3.92 -22.73
N ALA A 189 9.48 3.03 -22.51
CA ALA A 189 9.54 1.68 -23.08
C ALA A 189 9.53 1.66 -24.62
N LEU A 190 8.80 2.57 -25.27
CA LEU A 190 8.79 2.71 -26.73
C LEU A 190 10.12 3.24 -27.27
N GLU A 191 10.73 4.22 -26.60
CA GLU A 191 12.05 4.74 -26.95
C GLU A 191 13.11 3.64 -26.87
N GLU A 192 13.15 2.90 -25.75
CA GLU A 192 14.08 1.79 -25.56
C GLU A 192 13.85 0.68 -26.58
N GLN A 193 12.59 0.35 -26.91
CA GLN A 193 12.26 -0.63 -27.95
C GLN A 193 12.76 -0.18 -29.34
N GLY A 194 12.61 1.11 -29.68
CA GLY A 194 13.06 1.70 -30.94
C GLY A 194 14.58 1.75 -31.09
N GLN A 195 15.30 2.01 -29.98
CA GLN A 195 16.76 1.96 -29.94
C GLN A 195 17.32 0.55 -30.21
N PHE A 196 16.56 -0.53 -29.93
CA PHE A 196 16.95 -1.90 -30.29
C PHE A 196 16.53 -2.34 -31.69
N ALA A 197 15.41 -1.84 -32.24
CA ALA A 197 15.01 -2.15 -33.61
C ALA A 197 16.04 -1.63 -34.64
N GLU A 198 16.68 -0.49 -34.38
CA GLU A 198 17.81 0.03 -35.18
C GLU A 198 19.13 -0.70 -34.92
N ALA A 199 19.35 -1.24 -33.70
CA ALA A 199 20.56 -1.99 -33.38
C ALA A 199 20.63 -3.36 -34.06
N ILE A 200 19.48 -4.00 -34.33
CA ILE A 200 19.41 -5.28 -35.06
C ILE A 200 19.54 -5.09 -36.59
N ALA A 201 19.17 -3.92 -37.12
CA ALA A 201 19.31 -3.61 -38.55
C ALA A 201 20.74 -3.23 -38.97
N ASN A 202 21.66 -3.03 -38.02
CA ASN A 202 23.04 -2.63 -38.25
C ASN A 202 24.09 -3.72 -37.90
N PHE A 203 23.67 -4.98 -37.77
CA PHE A 203 24.54 -6.17 -37.77
C PHE A 203 24.18 -7.09 -38.93
#